data_AF-L1P1H9-F1
#
_entry.id   AF-L1P1H9-F1
#
_cell.length_a   1.000
_cell.length_b   1.000
_cell.length_c   1.000
_cell.angle_alpha   90.00
_cell.angle_beta   90.00
_cell.angle_gamma   90.00
#
_symmetry.space_group_name_H-M   'P 1'
#
loop_
_entity.id
_entity.type
_entity.pdbx_description
1 polymer ?
#
loop_
_entity_poly.entity_id
_entity_poly.type
_entity_poly.pdbx_seq_one_letter_code
_entity_poly.pdbx_strand_id
1 'polypeptide(L)'
;MNRAVLEAVNGAMSGMEGALNANNSIGVATGLSQAAAALGAAALNPVTAGLAIATNAGAATLTLGKMINDFDKTGKVSLSDAIAVAGNIATIAASVAVSINPATKLGALAAFGIAAGFEAGYRAFEEWKNLNRANKYHIYDPIALDLDGDGIETLAANGFVGSLFDHDNDGIRTAGGWVSADDGLLVWDKNGNGRIDNGSELFGDSTRWLDGSNAAHGFSALVQHDSNRDGIIDNKDNVFKQLRIWRDLNQDGITQEGELFKLADLKIKSLNLIYQDINKDLGNGNILAQVGSYTKTDGSTAQMGDLLLQADPLYSRYVDTVKMTDKQMEAANLQGIGRLRDLREAAALSGNLANALASYSSSQTKQTQMARLGKLILEWAKTDPQFSRQPTFGFVTSQSGNGQGIALTPSQIADLKNGVVSLTKEQESAWESSKEKVRILDAFTGTNSSTLSFGTSAQADNILKVISETYDKLAQRVYENLLFQTRLQPYVKEISVKLQNGNFELDFRGVQVAFEKAFAKNQEKAFIDLAEFVIYGENHVKSWGGAGALLLDFIRTGEKSGKLTDWMKALGKDADTLLNIQNGTWSNDYLRGGEGISIISGGQGNDYVYGNGGNDILDGGFGNDYLEGGAGSDTY
;
A
#
# COMPACT_ATOMS: atom_id res chain seq x y z
N MET A 1 16.84 5.96 -23.22
CA MET A 1 18.18 5.73 -22.65
C MET A 1 19.24 6.01 -23.72
N ASN A 2 20.32 6.76 -23.42
CA ASN A 2 21.35 7.12 -24.40
C ASN A 2 22.22 5.91 -24.77
N ARG A 3 22.49 5.70 -26.07
CA ARG A 3 23.25 4.57 -26.62
C ARG A 3 24.64 4.39 -25.99
N ALA A 4 25.31 5.50 -25.63
CA ALA A 4 26.61 5.47 -24.97
C ALA A 4 26.57 4.89 -23.54
N VAL A 5 25.46 5.07 -22.83
CA VAL A 5 25.26 4.51 -21.48
C VAL A 5 25.06 3.00 -21.56
N LEU A 6 24.28 2.55 -22.56
CA LEU A 6 24.05 1.13 -22.81
C LEU A 6 25.37 0.41 -23.16
N GLU A 7 26.22 1.02 -24.00
CA GLU A 7 27.53 0.46 -24.36
C GLU A 7 28.50 0.40 -23.16
N ALA A 8 28.51 1.41 -22.29
CA ALA A 8 29.32 1.41 -21.08
C ALA A 8 28.88 0.36 -20.05
N VAL A 9 27.56 0.21 -19.85
CA VAL A 9 27.00 -0.83 -18.97
C VAL A 9 27.31 -2.23 -19.53
N ASN A 10 27.13 -2.44 -20.84
CA ASN A 10 27.40 -3.73 -21.47
C ASN A 10 28.90 -4.12 -21.40
N GLY A 11 29.81 -3.14 -21.55
CA GLY A 11 31.25 -3.38 -21.37
C GLY A 11 31.61 -3.78 -19.95
N ALA A 12 31.03 -3.12 -18.94
CA ALA A 12 31.24 -3.45 -17.53
C ALA A 12 30.67 -4.84 -17.16
N MET A 13 29.50 -5.18 -17.71
CA MET A 13 28.87 -6.50 -17.55
C MET A 13 29.72 -7.63 -18.16
N SER A 14 30.28 -7.41 -19.35
CA SER A 14 31.16 -8.40 -20.01
C SER A 14 32.47 -8.63 -19.25
N GLY A 15 33.08 -7.57 -18.70
CA GLY A 15 34.26 -7.70 -17.85
C GLY A 15 34.00 -8.44 -16.54
N MET A 16 32.81 -8.22 -15.96
CA MET A 16 32.34 -8.92 -14.76
C MET A 16 32.09 -10.40 -15.03
N GLU A 17 31.48 -10.75 -16.16
CA GLU A 17 31.24 -12.14 -16.56
C GLU A 17 32.56 -12.92 -16.75
N GLY A 18 33.57 -12.28 -17.35
CA GLY A 18 34.92 -12.83 -17.44
C GLY A 18 35.58 -13.05 -16.07
N ALA A 19 35.37 -12.13 -15.12
CA ALA A 19 35.88 -12.23 -13.77
C ALA A 19 35.15 -13.31 -12.93
N LEU A 20 33.84 -13.47 -13.14
CA LEU A 20 33.02 -14.52 -12.54
C LEU A 20 33.51 -15.91 -12.97
N ASN A 21 33.71 -16.10 -14.28
CA ASN A 21 34.21 -17.36 -14.83
C ASN A 21 35.64 -17.69 -14.37
N ALA A 22 36.39 -16.68 -13.91
CA ALA A 22 37.74 -16.82 -13.38
C ALA A 22 37.81 -16.89 -11.84
N ASN A 23 36.68 -16.90 -11.13
CA ASN A 23 36.61 -16.77 -9.67
C ASN A 23 37.42 -15.57 -9.12
N ASN A 24 37.51 -14.48 -9.89
CA ASN A 24 38.27 -13.29 -9.55
C ASN A 24 37.34 -12.23 -8.94
N SER A 25 37.21 -12.25 -7.62
CA SER A 25 36.33 -11.35 -6.86
C SER A 25 36.63 -9.85 -7.06
N ILE A 26 37.91 -9.49 -7.23
CA ILE A 26 38.33 -8.10 -7.49
C ILE A 26 37.81 -7.63 -8.85
N GLY A 27 37.84 -8.50 -9.87
CA GLY A 27 37.33 -8.19 -11.20
C GLY A 27 35.80 -8.03 -11.23
N VAL A 28 35.08 -8.84 -10.45
CA VAL A 28 33.62 -8.76 -10.30
C VAL A 28 33.19 -7.46 -9.62
N ALA A 29 33.83 -7.11 -8.50
CA ALA A 29 33.56 -5.86 -7.78
C ALA A 29 33.89 -4.60 -8.62
N THR A 30 34.97 -4.67 -9.40
CA THR A 30 35.36 -3.59 -10.32
C THR A 30 34.34 -3.40 -11.44
N GLY A 31 33.79 -4.49 -11.99
CA GLY A 31 32.71 -4.43 -13.01
C GLY A 31 31.41 -3.84 -12.46
N LEU A 32 31.00 -4.23 -11.25
CA LEU A 32 29.82 -3.66 -10.56
C LEU A 32 29.95 -2.15 -10.32
N SER A 33 31.13 -1.70 -9.86
CA SER A 33 31.41 -0.28 -9.63
C SER A 33 31.36 0.54 -10.92
N GLN A 34 31.89 0.00 -12.03
CA GLN A 34 31.87 0.67 -13.33
C GLN A 34 30.47 0.76 -13.94
N ALA A 35 29.64 -0.29 -13.80
CA ALA A 35 28.25 -0.27 -14.23
C ALA A 35 27.41 0.75 -13.44
N ALA A 36 27.61 0.83 -12.12
CA ALA A 36 26.94 1.81 -11.26
C ALA A 36 27.36 3.25 -11.59
N ALA A 37 28.65 3.49 -11.87
CA ALA A 37 29.14 4.81 -12.27
C ALA A 37 28.60 5.26 -13.64
N ALA A 38 28.48 4.34 -14.60
CA ALA A 38 27.90 4.63 -15.92
C ALA A 38 26.40 4.99 -15.85
N LEU A 39 25.65 4.32 -14.97
CA LEU A 39 24.25 4.64 -14.69
C LEU A 39 24.10 5.96 -13.94
N GLY A 40 25.00 6.27 -12.99
CA GLY A 40 25.03 7.54 -12.27
C GLY A 40 25.34 8.74 -13.16
N ALA A 41 26.21 8.59 -14.14
CA ALA A 41 26.53 9.65 -15.11
C ALA A 41 25.34 9.98 -16.04
N ALA A 42 24.47 9.01 -16.32
CA ALA A 42 23.26 9.21 -17.14
C ALA A 42 22.20 10.06 -16.42
N ALA A 43 22.18 10.04 -15.09
CA ALA A 43 21.25 10.80 -14.26
C ALA A 43 21.60 12.30 -14.12
N LEU A 44 22.78 12.73 -14.58
CA LEU A 44 23.30 14.10 -14.43
C LEU A 44 23.14 14.98 -15.68
N ASN A 45 22.36 14.58 -16.70
CA ASN A 45 22.21 15.37 -17.92
C ASN A 45 21.16 16.51 -17.75
N PRO A 46 21.44 17.79 -18.09
CA PRO A 46 20.66 18.94 -17.60
C PRO A 46 19.27 19.18 -18.21
N VAL A 47 18.76 18.29 -19.07
CA VAL A 47 17.50 18.51 -19.84
C VAL A 47 16.31 17.72 -19.27
N THR A 48 16.53 16.85 -18.29
CA THR A 48 15.50 15.99 -17.65
C THR A 48 15.40 16.23 -16.14
N ALA A 49 15.46 17.48 -15.71
CA ALA A 49 15.48 17.86 -14.28
C ALA A 49 14.12 17.71 -13.53
N GLY A 50 13.08 17.18 -14.18
CA GLY A 50 11.74 17.04 -13.57
C GLY A 50 11.45 15.71 -12.87
N LEU A 51 12.35 14.73 -12.93
CA LEU A 51 12.16 13.42 -12.26
C LEU A 51 13.48 12.89 -11.68
N ALA A 52 14.27 13.78 -11.08
CA ALA A 52 15.37 13.36 -10.24
C ALA A 52 14.80 12.92 -8.88
N ILE A 53 14.48 11.63 -8.75
CA ILE A 53 14.49 10.97 -7.44
C ILE A 53 15.84 11.32 -6.83
N ALA A 54 15.84 12.04 -5.69
CA ALA A 54 17.04 12.50 -5.03
C ALA A 54 17.94 11.30 -4.67
N THR A 55 18.88 10.97 -5.56
CA THR A 55 19.84 9.88 -5.37
C THR A 55 21.11 10.49 -4.81
N ASN A 56 21.32 10.36 -3.50
CA ASN A 56 22.58 10.73 -2.85
C ASN A 56 23.66 9.68 -3.17
N ALA A 57 24.29 9.79 -4.34
CA ALA A 57 25.35 8.88 -4.81
C ALA A 57 26.55 8.76 -3.84
N GLY A 58 26.79 9.75 -2.98
CA GLY A 58 27.89 9.75 -2.01
C GLY A 58 27.72 8.71 -0.88
N ALA A 59 26.49 8.50 -0.40
CA ALA A 59 26.22 7.54 0.67
C ALA A 59 26.30 6.08 0.16
N ALA A 60 25.78 5.82 -1.05
CA ALA A 60 25.85 4.51 -1.69
C ALA A 60 27.30 4.05 -1.95
N THR A 61 28.19 4.99 -2.30
CA THR A 61 29.62 4.71 -2.56
C THR A 61 30.39 4.35 -1.28
N LEU A 62 30.05 5.00 -0.15
CA LEU A 62 30.65 4.69 1.16
C LEU A 62 30.21 3.32 1.68
N THR A 63 28.92 3.00 1.55
CA THR A 63 28.35 1.72 1.99
C THR A 63 28.85 0.55 1.14
N LEU A 64 28.99 0.74 -0.18
CA LEU A 64 29.57 -0.28 -1.06
C LEU A 64 31.05 -0.56 -0.73
N GLY A 65 31.84 0.47 -0.42
CA GLY A 65 33.22 0.31 0.04
C GLY A 65 33.34 -0.44 1.37
N LYS A 66 32.40 -0.23 2.29
CA LYS A 66 32.29 -1.01 3.54
C LYS A 66 31.94 -2.48 3.26
N MET A 67 30.95 -2.74 2.41
CA MET A 67 30.53 -4.10 2.05
C MET A 67 31.66 -4.91 1.40
N ILE A 68 32.45 -4.30 0.52
CA ILE A 68 33.61 -4.92 -0.12
C ILE A 68 34.66 -5.29 0.94
N ASN A 69 34.97 -4.37 1.85
CA ASN A 69 35.94 -4.59 2.92
C ASN A 69 35.50 -5.67 3.92
N ASP A 70 34.20 -5.72 4.24
CA ASP A 70 33.64 -6.72 5.15
C ASP A 70 33.62 -8.11 4.49
N PHE A 71 33.28 -8.19 3.20
CA PHE A 71 33.33 -9.44 2.44
C PHE A 71 34.76 -9.96 2.30
N ASP A 72 35.73 -9.13 1.96
CA ASP A 72 37.13 -9.53 1.81
C ASP A 72 37.73 -10.08 3.12
N LYS A 73 37.29 -9.56 4.27
CA LYS A 73 37.76 -10.00 5.58
C LYS A 73 37.05 -11.24 6.12
N THR A 74 35.76 -11.37 5.83
CA THR A 74 34.89 -12.32 6.56
C THR A 74 34.18 -13.33 5.66
N GLY A 75 34.18 -13.13 4.34
CA GLY A 75 33.37 -13.88 3.38
C GLY A 75 31.87 -13.63 3.53
N LYS A 76 31.47 -12.57 4.25
CA LYS A 76 30.08 -12.23 4.56
C LYS A 76 29.80 -10.76 4.31
N VAL A 77 28.53 -10.45 4.01
CA VAL A 77 28.02 -9.07 3.95
C VAL A 77 26.80 -8.98 4.87
N SER A 78 26.69 -7.90 5.65
CA SER A 78 25.49 -7.64 6.46
C SER A 78 24.31 -7.30 5.56
N LEU A 79 23.15 -7.89 5.84
CA LEU A 79 21.91 -7.55 5.14
C LEU A 79 21.58 -6.05 5.30
N SER A 80 21.95 -5.43 6.43
CA SER A 80 21.72 -4.00 6.66
C SER A 80 22.55 -3.08 5.76
N ASP A 81 23.78 -3.46 5.42
CA ASP A 81 24.62 -2.70 4.49
C ASP A 81 24.13 -2.89 3.04
N ALA A 82 23.67 -4.11 2.69
CA ALA A 82 23.02 -4.38 1.41
C ALA A 82 21.70 -3.60 1.24
N ILE A 83 20.89 -3.51 2.29
CA ILE A 83 19.66 -2.71 2.35
C ILE A 83 19.97 -1.22 2.24
N ALA A 84 21.02 -0.71 2.90
CA ALA A 84 21.38 0.71 2.82
C ALA A 84 21.83 1.13 1.41
N VAL A 85 22.34 0.22 0.57
CA VAL A 85 22.59 0.48 -0.85
C VAL A 85 21.29 0.41 -1.67
N ALA A 86 20.41 -0.56 -1.40
CA ALA A 86 19.14 -0.73 -2.12
C ALA A 86 18.09 0.34 -1.80
N GLY A 87 17.97 0.76 -0.54
CA GLY A 87 17.05 1.80 -0.08
C GLY A 87 17.43 3.22 -0.56
N ASN A 88 18.71 3.44 -0.90
CA ASN A 88 19.19 4.70 -1.49
C ASN A 88 19.02 4.75 -3.02
N ILE A 89 18.66 3.63 -3.65
CA ILE A 89 18.44 3.53 -5.09
C ILE A 89 17.14 2.76 -5.35
N ALA A 90 16.01 3.44 -5.15
CA ALA A 90 14.66 2.89 -5.31
C ALA A 90 14.39 2.25 -6.70
N THR A 91 15.26 2.45 -7.69
CA THR A 91 15.12 1.93 -9.06
C THR A 91 16.05 0.77 -9.43
N ILE A 92 16.92 0.31 -8.53
CA ILE A 92 17.89 -0.79 -8.82
C ILE A 92 17.50 -2.12 -8.11
N ALA A 93 16.29 -2.23 -7.56
CA ALA A 93 15.76 -3.56 -7.20
C ALA A 93 15.56 -4.47 -8.44
N ALA A 94 15.53 -3.89 -9.65
CA ALA A 94 15.45 -4.63 -10.90
C ALA A 94 16.80 -5.03 -11.51
N SER A 95 17.93 -4.39 -11.14
CA SER A 95 19.22 -4.57 -11.85
C SER A 95 20.37 -5.13 -11.01
N VAL A 96 20.36 -5.03 -9.67
CA VAL A 96 21.33 -5.76 -8.82
C VAL A 96 20.91 -7.23 -8.61
N ALA A 97 19.71 -7.59 -9.05
CA ALA A 97 19.21 -8.97 -9.13
C ALA A 97 19.46 -9.63 -10.52
N VAL A 98 20.25 -9.04 -11.41
CA VAL A 98 20.47 -9.58 -12.76
C VAL A 98 21.77 -10.38 -12.82
N SER A 99 21.73 -11.61 -12.31
CA SER A 99 22.44 -12.76 -12.92
C SER A 99 22.10 -14.12 -12.29
N ILE A 100 20.99 -14.26 -11.56
CA ILE A 100 20.58 -15.57 -11.03
C ILE A 100 19.06 -15.69 -11.12
N ASN A 101 18.64 -16.54 -12.06
CA ASN A 101 17.33 -17.17 -12.27
C ASN A 101 16.07 -16.32 -11.93
N PRO A 102 15.17 -16.04 -12.91
CA PRO A 102 13.95 -15.23 -12.69
C PRO A 102 12.98 -15.76 -11.63
N ALA A 103 13.20 -16.94 -11.04
CA ALA A 103 12.42 -17.49 -9.93
C ALA A 103 12.83 -16.99 -8.52
N THR A 104 13.99 -16.35 -8.34
CA THR A 104 14.47 -15.86 -7.02
C THR A 104 14.31 -14.35 -6.80
N LYS A 105 13.46 -13.69 -7.59
CA LYS A 105 13.23 -12.23 -7.55
C LYS A 105 12.71 -11.75 -6.18
N LEU A 106 13.14 -10.55 -5.78
CA LEU A 106 12.55 -9.68 -4.75
C LEU A 106 12.50 -10.16 -3.29
N GLY A 107 12.65 -11.47 -3.05
CA GLY A 107 12.24 -12.12 -1.81
C GLY A 107 12.99 -11.69 -0.55
N ALA A 108 14.25 -11.23 -0.62
CA ALA A 108 15.03 -10.95 0.58
C ALA A 108 14.83 -9.56 1.20
N LEU A 109 14.43 -8.54 0.41
CA LEU A 109 14.18 -7.18 0.90
C LEU A 109 12.70 -6.90 1.17
N ALA A 110 11.79 -7.47 0.37
CA ALA A 110 10.38 -7.53 0.73
C ALA A 110 10.19 -8.33 2.04
N ALA A 111 11.01 -9.39 2.24
CA ALA A 111 11.01 -10.29 3.42
C ALA A 111 11.00 -9.68 4.82
N PHE A 112 11.41 -8.44 4.96
CA PHE A 112 11.52 -7.79 6.27
C PHE A 112 10.67 -6.51 6.35
N GLY A 113 9.64 -6.40 5.51
CA GLY A 113 8.65 -5.32 5.57
C GLY A 113 9.14 -3.97 5.04
N ILE A 114 10.28 -3.92 4.34
CA ILE A 114 10.86 -2.66 3.83
C ILE A 114 10.11 -2.14 2.59
N ALA A 115 9.33 -3.00 1.93
CA ALA A 115 8.46 -2.66 0.80
C ALA A 115 7.01 -3.17 0.95
N ALA A 116 6.63 -3.69 2.12
CA ALA A 116 5.29 -4.22 2.34
C ALA A 116 4.30 -3.04 2.52
N GLY A 117 3.54 -2.75 1.47
CA GLY A 117 2.36 -1.89 1.54
C GLY A 117 1.17 -2.62 2.18
N PHE A 118 0.02 -1.95 2.27
CA PHE A 118 -1.23 -2.54 2.72
C PHE A 118 -1.84 -3.59 1.75
N GLU A 119 -1.10 -4.07 0.74
CA GLU A 119 -1.60 -4.92 -0.36
C GLU A 119 -2.29 -6.22 0.08
N ALA A 120 -1.77 -6.90 1.11
CA ALA A 120 -2.43 -8.08 1.69
C ALA A 120 -3.59 -7.72 2.65
N GLY A 121 -3.79 -6.43 2.95
CA GLY A 121 -4.65 -5.91 4.02
C GLY A 121 -5.91 -5.17 3.56
N TYR A 122 -6.13 -4.94 2.26
CA TYR A 122 -7.29 -4.19 1.79
C TYR A 122 -8.64 -4.79 2.19
N ARG A 123 -8.70 -6.12 2.35
CA ARG A 123 -9.87 -6.83 2.91
C ARG A 123 -10.30 -6.33 4.30
N ALA A 124 -9.37 -5.76 5.07
CA ALA A 124 -9.67 -5.23 6.40
C ALA A 124 -10.65 -4.05 6.36
N PHE A 125 -10.78 -3.36 5.22
CA PHE A 125 -11.63 -2.18 5.06
C PHE A 125 -12.94 -2.45 4.31
N GLU A 126 -13.21 -3.68 3.89
CA GLU A 126 -14.40 -4.00 3.06
C GLU A 126 -15.72 -3.69 3.77
N GLU A 127 -15.87 -4.14 5.03
CA GLU A 127 -17.07 -3.85 5.82
C GLU A 127 -17.23 -2.34 6.06
N TRP A 128 -16.11 -1.63 6.25
CA TRP A 128 -16.08 -0.18 6.37
C TRP A 128 -16.55 0.51 5.08
N LYS A 129 -16.02 0.11 3.91
CA LYS A 129 -16.41 0.66 2.61
C LYS A 129 -17.91 0.46 2.33
N ASN A 130 -18.46 -0.68 2.75
CA ASN A 130 -19.87 -1.03 2.53
C ASN A 130 -20.86 -0.36 3.51
N LEU A 131 -20.41 0.41 4.50
CA LEU A 131 -21.31 1.18 5.36
C LEU A 131 -22.08 2.23 4.56
N ASN A 132 -23.39 2.35 4.86
CA ASN A 132 -24.23 3.35 4.21
C ASN A 132 -23.86 4.77 4.68
N ARG A 133 -23.40 5.59 3.73
CA ARG A 133 -23.04 7.00 3.92
C ARG A 133 -23.97 7.96 3.18
N ALA A 134 -25.19 7.52 2.83
CA ALA A 134 -26.16 8.22 1.97
C ALA A 134 -26.23 9.74 2.24
N ASN A 135 -25.34 10.46 1.57
CA ASN A 135 -25.28 11.91 1.32
C ASN A 135 -24.04 12.32 0.47
N LYS A 136 -23.53 11.43 -0.41
CA LYS A 136 -22.65 11.64 -1.60
C LYS A 136 -21.48 10.64 -1.67
N TYR A 137 -21.24 10.12 -2.86
CA TYR A 137 -19.92 9.69 -3.33
C TYR A 137 -19.50 10.70 -4.41
N HIS A 138 -18.21 11.02 -4.50
CA HIS A 138 -17.72 11.88 -5.57
C HIS A 138 -17.53 11.02 -6.82
N ILE A 139 -18.11 11.49 -7.90
CA ILE A 139 -18.02 10.93 -9.23
C ILE A 139 -17.25 11.98 -10.02
N TYR A 140 -16.34 11.53 -10.86
CA TYR A 140 -15.50 12.41 -11.66
C TYR A 140 -16.01 12.45 -13.08
N ASP A 141 -16.18 13.67 -13.59
CA ASP A 141 -17.09 13.95 -14.70
C ASP A 141 -16.37 14.39 -16.00
N PRO A 142 -15.37 13.66 -16.55
CA PRO A 142 -14.67 14.16 -17.73
C PRO A 142 -15.45 13.92 -19.03
N ILE A 143 -15.25 14.81 -20.01
CA ILE A 143 -15.69 14.56 -21.39
C ILE A 143 -14.74 13.59 -22.10
N ALA A 144 -15.30 12.53 -22.68
CA ALA A 144 -14.64 11.61 -23.60
C ALA A 144 -15.23 11.70 -25.01
N LEU A 145 -14.39 11.39 -26.02
CA LEU A 145 -14.78 11.31 -27.43
C LEU A 145 -14.61 9.87 -27.91
N ASP A 146 -15.65 9.38 -28.58
CA ASP A 146 -15.63 8.14 -29.37
C ASP A 146 -14.81 8.39 -30.64
N LEU A 147 -13.64 7.76 -30.76
CA LEU A 147 -12.71 8.06 -31.85
C LEU A 147 -12.85 7.10 -33.05
N ASP A 148 -13.22 5.85 -32.83
CA ASP A 148 -13.31 4.81 -33.85
C ASP A 148 -14.74 4.49 -34.31
N GLY A 149 -15.75 4.95 -33.58
CA GLY A 149 -17.16 4.97 -33.95
C GLY A 149 -17.98 3.80 -33.43
N ASP A 150 -17.52 3.05 -32.43
CA ASP A 150 -18.25 1.92 -31.86
C ASP A 150 -18.91 2.20 -30.49
N GLY A 151 -18.60 3.34 -29.88
CA GLY A 151 -19.17 3.79 -28.62
C GLY A 151 -18.15 4.54 -27.79
N ILE A 152 -18.51 4.90 -26.55
CA ILE A 152 -17.49 5.28 -25.55
C ILE A 152 -17.32 4.07 -24.64
N GLU A 153 -16.08 3.62 -24.49
CA GLU A 153 -15.72 2.46 -23.69
C GLU A 153 -14.88 2.83 -22.47
N THR A 154 -15.03 2.06 -21.40
CA THR A 154 -14.30 2.30 -20.15
C THR A 154 -13.78 1.02 -19.52
N LEU A 155 -12.70 1.17 -18.77
CA LEU A 155 -12.06 0.15 -17.96
C LEU A 155 -12.46 0.30 -16.49
N ALA A 156 -12.40 -0.81 -15.75
CA ALA A 156 -12.58 -0.81 -14.31
C ALA A 156 -11.36 -0.22 -13.58
N ALA A 157 -11.57 0.30 -12.36
CA ALA A 157 -10.46 0.55 -11.45
C ALA A 157 -9.72 -0.77 -11.14
N ASN A 158 -8.39 -0.74 -11.16
CA ASN A 158 -7.54 -1.91 -10.93
C ASN A 158 -6.43 -1.64 -9.90
N GLY A 159 -6.80 -0.99 -8.80
CA GLY A 159 -5.86 -0.59 -7.75
C GLY A 159 -4.67 0.19 -8.29
N PHE A 160 -3.45 -0.07 -7.80
CA PHE A 160 -2.23 0.58 -8.28
C PHE A 160 -1.73 0.14 -9.66
N VAL A 161 -2.33 -0.92 -10.22
CA VAL A 161 -1.98 -1.41 -11.56
C VAL A 161 -2.79 -0.67 -12.63
N GLY A 162 -3.96 -0.13 -12.27
CA GLY A 162 -4.78 0.68 -13.15
C GLY A 162 -4.39 2.17 -13.15
N SER A 163 -5.23 2.97 -13.79
CA SER A 163 -5.00 4.42 -13.94
C SER A 163 -5.24 5.16 -12.63
N LEU A 164 -4.27 5.97 -12.22
CA LEU A 164 -4.36 6.85 -11.05
C LEU A 164 -4.29 8.30 -11.48
N PHE A 165 -5.36 9.06 -11.25
CA PHE A 165 -5.44 10.47 -11.64
C PHE A 165 -6.07 11.36 -10.55
N ASP A 166 -5.65 12.62 -10.48
CA ASP A 166 -6.14 13.61 -9.51
C ASP A 166 -7.31 14.37 -10.14
N HIS A 167 -8.50 13.80 -10.08
CA HIS A 167 -9.66 14.36 -10.78
C HIS A 167 -10.26 15.61 -10.10
N ASP A 168 -10.08 15.83 -8.80
CA ASP A 168 -10.58 16.99 -8.06
C ASP A 168 -9.52 18.07 -7.78
N ASN A 169 -8.29 17.87 -8.26
CA ASN A 169 -7.16 18.79 -8.05
C ASN A 169 -6.89 19.04 -6.56
N ASP A 170 -6.91 17.96 -5.76
CA ASP A 170 -6.62 17.98 -4.34
C ASP A 170 -5.16 17.57 -4.03
N GLY A 171 -4.39 17.22 -5.07
CA GLY A 171 -3.01 16.78 -5.01
C GLY A 171 -2.86 15.26 -4.84
N ILE A 172 -3.96 14.50 -4.89
CA ILE A 172 -3.99 13.06 -4.68
C ILE A 172 -4.57 12.36 -5.91
N ARG A 173 -3.74 11.56 -6.58
CA ARG A 173 -4.18 10.69 -7.66
C ARG A 173 -4.86 9.46 -7.07
N THR A 174 -6.07 9.16 -7.53
CA THR A 174 -6.88 8.05 -7.05
C THR A 174 -7.11 7.06 -8.17
N ALA A 175 -7.07 5.76 -7.85
CA ALA A 175 -7.38 4.72 -8.81
C ALA A 175 -8.86 4.81 -9.19
N GLY A 176 -9.16 4.79 -10.48
CA GLY A 176 -10.53 4.88 -10.96
C GLY A 176 -10.78 4.07 -12.20
N GLY A 177 -12.05 3.98 -12.58
CA GLY A 177 -12.40 3.63 -13.94
C GLY A 177 -11.79 4.64 -14.90
N TRP A 178 -11.50 4.19 -16.12
CA TRP A 178 -10.75 4.99 -17.09
C TRP A 178 -11.32 4.82 -18.48
N VAL A 179 -11.07 5.78 -19.37
CA VAL A 179 -11.46 5.66 -20.78
C VAL A 179 -10.55 4.65 -21.47
N SER A 180 -11.11 3.78 -22.32
CA SER A 180 -10.34 2.81 -23.10
C SER A 180 -9.38 3.51 -24.08
N ALA A 181 -8.35 2.80 -24.52
CA ALA A 181 -7.23 3.39 -25.28
C ALA A 181 -7.56 3.79 -26.72
N ASP A 182 -8.59 3.18 -27.30
CA ASP A 182 -9.22 3.51 -28.58
C ASP A 182 -9.86 4.90 -28.57
N ASP A 183 -10.50 5.24 -27.47
CA ASP A 183 -11.11 6.55 -27.20
C ASP A 183 -10.14 7.58 -26.61
N GLY A 184 -10.63 8.77 -26.28
CA GLY A 184 -9.81 9.78 -25.60
C GLY A 184 -10.57 10.85 -24.83
N LEU A 185 -9.89 11.40 -23.82
CA LEU A 185 -10.40 12.48 -22.98
C LEU A 185 -10.18 13.83 -23.65
N LEU A 186 -11.18 14.72 -23.58
CA LEU A 186 -11.02 16.11 -23.97
C LEU A 186 -10.30 16.89 -22.87
N VAL A 187 -9.18 17.52 -23.21
CA VAL A 187 -8.29 18.16 -22.23
C VAL A 187 -7.78 19.52 -22.69
N TRP A 188 -7.38 20.33 -21.72
CA TRP A 188 -6.71 21.60 -21.94
C TRP A 188 -5.63 21.81 -20.87
N ASP A 189 -4.36 21.75 -21.28
CA ASP A 189 -3.20 22.15 -20.48
C ASP A 189 -3.30 23.67 -20.19
N LYS A 190 -3.90 24.01 -19.06
CA LYS A 190 -4.22 25.39 -18.67
C LYS A 190 -3.00 26.08 -18.08
N ASN A 191 -2.13 25.31 -17.44
CA ASN A 191 -0.95 25.84 -16.75
C ASN A 191 0.29 25.93 -17.67
N GLY A 192 0.24 25.32 -18.86
CA GLY A 192 1.27 25.34 -19.88
C GLY A 192 2.48 24.49 -19.56
N ASN A 193 2.34 23.48 -18.69
CA ASN A 193 3.45 22.63 -18.25
C ASN A 193 3.73 21.45 -19.21
N GLY A 194 2.92 21.30 -20.26
CA GLY A 194 3.05 20.25 -21.27
C GLY A 194 2.49 18.89 -20.84
N ARG A 195 1.72 18.84 -19.76
CA ARG A 195 1.08 17.64 -19.20
C ARG A 195 -0.37 17.94 -18.85
N ILE A 196 -1.16 16.88 -18.69
CA ILE A 196 -2.45 16.94 -18.04
C ILE A 196 -2.28 16.19 -16.73
N ASP A 197 -2.28 16.92 -15.61
CA ASP A 197 -1.89 16.34 -14.32
C ASP A 197 -2.98 16.36 -13.26
N ASN A 198 -4.07 17.10 -13.49
CA ASN A 198 -5.23 17.12 -12.60
C ASN A 198 -6.53 17.52 -13.33
N GLY A 199 -7.67 17.35 -12.65
CA GLY A 199 -9.00 17.57 -13.22
C GLY A 199 -9.36 19.02 -13.54
N SER A 200 -8.57 20.01 -13.10
CA SER A 200 -8.75 21.38 -13.58
C SER A 200 -8.40 21.52 -15.07
N GLU A 201 -7.66 20.57 -15.63
CA GLU A 201 -7.26 20.48 -17.04
C GLU A 201 -8.15 19.53 -17.86
N LEU A 202 -9.10 18.87 -17.20
CA LEU A 202 -10.20 18.14 -17.80
C LEU A 202 -11.44 19.04 -17.90
N PHE A 203 -12.40 18.68 -18.76
CA PHE A 203 -13.71 19.32 -18.80
C PHE A 203 -14.71 18.49 -18.03
N GLY A 204 -15.12 18.99 -16.86
CA GLY A 204 -15.97 18.30 -15.89
C GLY A 204 -16.37 19.21 -14.73
N ASP A 205 -16.96 18.64 -13.68
CA ASP A 205 -17.40 19.36 -12.48
C ASP A 205 -16.26 19.97 -11.64
N SER A 206 -15.01 19.59 -11.90
CA SER A 206 -13.80 20.20 -11.35
C SER A 206 -13.32 21.43 -12.13
N THR A 207 -13.96 21.76 -13.25
CA THR A 207 -13.71 23.02 -13.97
C THR A 207 -14.36 24.19 -13.24
N ARG A 208 -13.59 25.24 -12.97
CA ARG A 208 -14.10 26.48 -12.36
C ARG A 208 -14.66 27.45 -13.39
N TRP A 209 -15.78 28.09 -13.04
CA TRP A 209 -16.33 29.29 -13.66
C TRP A 209 -15.55 30.54 -13.27
N LEU A 210 -15.75 31.61 -14.05
CA LEU A 210 -15.20 32.94 -13.77
C LEU A 210 -15.66 33.55 -12.43
N ASP A 211 -16.81 33.11 -11.91
CA ASP A 211 -17.34 33.54 -10.62
C ASP A 211 -16.78 32.74 -9.42
N GLY A 212 -15.91 31.76 -9.69
CA GLY A 212 -15.29 30.90 -8.69
C GLY A 212 -16.10 29.67 -8.31
N SER A 213 -17.32 29.49 -8.84
CA SER A 213 -18.09 28.24 -8.70
C SER A 213 -17.56 27.15 -9.65
N ASN A 214 -17.98 25.90 -9.42
CA ASN A 214 -17.64 24.77 -10.27
C ASN A 214 -18.70 24.54 -11.35
N ALA A 215 -18.30 24.00 -12.50
CA ALA A 215 -19.21 23.53 -13.54
C ALA A 215 -20.16 22.45 -13.02
N ALA A 216 -21.36 22.39 -13.59
CA ALA A 216 -22.34 21.39 -13.18
C ALA A 216 -22.01 20.01 -13.74
N HIS A 217 -21.34 19.98 -14.90
CA HIS A 217 -20.86 18.82 -15.64
C HIS A 217 -19.98 19.31 -16.81
N GLY A 218 -19.30 18.41 -17.53
CA GLY A 218 -18.34 18.72 -18.59
C GLY A 218 -18.89 19.53 -19.76
N PHE A 219 -20.10 19.23 -20.26
CA PHE A 219 -20.69 20.06 -21.33
C PHE A 219 -20.92 21.50 -20.87
N SER A 220 -21.35 21.71 -19.61
CA SER A 220 -21.48 23.06 -19.06
C SER A 220 -20.13 23.78 -18.94
N ALA A 221 -19.06 23.02 -18.68
CA ALA A 221 -17.69 23.54 -18.65
C ALA A 221 -17.19 24.00 -20.03
N LEU A 222 -17.72 23.44 -21.13
CA LEU A 222 -17.39 23.89 -22.49
C LEU A 222 -18.16 25.15 -22.91
N VAL A 223 -19.40 25.33 -22.44
CA VAL A 223 -20.26 26.47 -22.83
C VAL A 223 -19.58 27.82 -22.57
N GLN A 224 -18.81 27.95 -21.49
CA GLN A 224 -18.11 29.21 -21.18
C GLN A 224 -17.03 29.60 -22.21
N HIS A 225 -16.65 28.67 -23.09
CA HIS A 225 -15.61 28.88 -24.10
C HIS A 225 -16.15 29.11 -25.52
N ASP A 226 -17.48 29.05 -25.71
CA ASP A 226 -18.16 29.46 -26.95
C ASP A 226 -18.24 30.99 -27.01
N SER A 227 -17.27 31.57 -27.68
CA SER A 227 -17.00 33.00 -27.70
C SER A 227 -17.98 33.78 -28.61
N ASN A 228 -18.46 33.14 -29.66
CA ASN A 228 -19.42 33.69 -30.63
C ASN A 228 -20.86 33.22 -30.39
N ARG A 229 -21.09 32.33 -29.42
CA ARG A 229 -22.40 31.84 -28.95
C ARG A 229 -23.20 31.14 -30.04
N ASP A 230 -22.54 30.39 -30.92
CA ASP A 230 -23.20 29.62 -31.98
C ASP A 230 -23.53 28.17 -31.57
N GLY A 231 -23.25 27.79 -30.31
CA GLY A 231 -23.61 26.50 -29.73
C GLY A 231 -22.63 25.38 -30.10
N ILE A 232 -21.48 25.73 -30.69
CA ILE A 232 -20.40 24.82 -31.02
C ILE A 232 -19.07 25.40 -30.55
N ILE A 233 -18.08 24.53 -30.30
CA ILE A 233 -16.69 24.94 -30.09
C ILE A 233 -15.93 24.61 -31.37
N ASP A 234 -15.53 25.64 -32.12
CA ASP A 234 -14.85 25.52 -33.42
C ASP A 234 -13.66 26.50 -33.56
N ASN A 235 -13.08 26.60 -34.76
CA ASN A 235 -11.92 27.44 -35.00
C ASN A 235 -12.15 28.96 -34.84
N LYS A 236 -13.40 29.40 -34.64
CA LYS A 236 -13.78 30.77 -34.28
C LYS A 236 -13.58 31.02 -32.78
N ASP A 237 -13.47 29.97 -31.97
CA ASP A 237 -13.27 30.07 -30.53
C ASP A 237 -11.79 30.07 -30.14
N ASN A 238 -11.46 30.96 -29.20
CA ASN A 238 -10.09 31.13 -28.71
C ASN A 238 -9.53 29.86 -28.06
N VAL A 239 -10.38 29.03 -27.45
CA VAL A 239 -9.96 27.80 -26.77
C VAL A 239 -9.63 26.68 -27.76
N PHE A 240 -10.23 26.65 -28.95
CA PHE A 240 -10.25 25.46 -29.81
C PHE A 240 -8.85 24.98 -30.22
N LYS A 241 -7.92 25.91 -30.47
CA LYS A 241 -6.53 25.58 -30.81
C LYS A 241 -5.71 25.05 -29.62
N GLN A 242 -6.19 25.28 -28.40
CA GLN A 242 -5.54 24.86 -27.15
C GLN A 242 -5.99 23.46 -26.73
N LEU A 243 -7.23 23.08 -27.09
CA LEU A 243 -7.78 21.76 -26.81
C LEU A 243 -6.91 20.64 -27.41
N ARG A 244 -6.83 19.54 -26.67
CA ARG A 244 -6.21 18.29 -27.09
C ARG A 244 -7.14 17.13 -26.77
N ILE A 245 -6.86 15.98 -27.37
CA ILE A 245 -7.41 14.69 -26.96
C ILE A 245 -6.28 13.91 -26.32
N TRP A 246 -6.48 13.47 -25.07
CA TRP A 246 -5.56 12.57 -24.39
C TRP A 246 -6.03 11.14 -24.58
N ARG A 247 -5.21 10.34 -25.25
CA ARG A 247 -5.37 8.88 -25.32
C ARG A 247 -4.28 8.27 -24.46
N ASP A 248 -4.68 7.76 -23.30
CA ASP A 248 -3.79 7.06 -22.39
C ASP A 248 -3.57 5.63 -22.89
N LEU A 249 -2.45 5.41 -23.59
CA LEU A 249 -2.19 4.18 -24.34
C LEU A 249 -1.62 3.07 -23.45
N ASN A 250 -1.07 3.40 -22.29
CA ASN A 250 -0.60 2.43 -21.30
C ASN A 250 -1.50 2.31 -20.05
N GLN A 251 -2.55 3.14 -19.99
CA GLN A 251 -3.59 3.15 -18.95
C GLN A 251 -3.03 3.42 -17.55
N ASP A 252 -1.99 4.25 -17.42
CA ASP A 252 -1.39 4.57 -16.12
C ASP A 252 -1.90 5.89 -15.50
N GLY A 253 -2.75 6.64 -16.21
CA GLY A 253 -3.29 7.92 -15.77
C GLY A 253 -2.25 9.04 -15.74
N ILE A 254 -1.13 8.90 -16.44
CA ILE A 254 -0.07 9.92 -16.53
C ILE A 254 0.10 10.29 -17.98
N THR A 255 0.02 11.58 -18.33
CA THR A 255 0.33 11.99 -19.69
C THR A 255 1.80 11.77 -20.04
N GLN A 256 2.09 11.03 -21.11
CA GLN A 256 3.45 10.95 -21.69
C GLN A 256 3.53 11.41 -23.17
N GLU A 257 4.76 11.39 -23.70
CA GLU A 257 5.02 11.75 -25.09
C GLU A 257 4.31 10.79 -26.05
N GLY A 258 3.53 11.35 -26.98
CA GLY A 258 2.76 10.57 -27.96
C GLY A 258 1.30 10.33 -27.58
N GLU A 259 0.86 10.78 -26.42
CA GLU A 259 -0.52 10.56 -25.94
C GLU A 259 -1.46 11.76 -26.11
N LEU A 260 -0.91 12.96 -26.29
CA LEU A 260 -1.68 14.18 -26.52
C LEU A 260 -1.77 14.48 -28.02
N PHE A 261 -2.99 14.42 -28.55
CA PHE A 261 -3.30 14.66 -29.95
C PHE A 261 -3.99 16.00 -30.14
N LYS A 262 -3.67 16.72 -31.22
CA LYS A 262 -4.46 17.90 -31.59
C LYS A 262 -5.77 17.46 -32.23
N LEU A 263 -6.83 18.24 -32.02
CA LEU A 263 -8.14 17.99 -32.66
C LEU A 263 -8.01 17.86 -34.19
N ALA A 264 -7.19 18.70 -34.81
CA ALA A 264 -6.96 18.66 -36.26
C ALA A 264 -6.29 17.36 -36.73
N ASP A 265 -5.38 16.80 -35.93
CA ASP A 265 -4.68 15.55 -36.26
C ASP A 265 -5.65 14.35 -36.21
N LEU A 266 -6.67 14.44 -35.37
CA LEU A 266 -7.77 13.47 -35.26
C LEU A 266 -8.97 13.82 -36.17
N LYS A 267 -8.81 14.78 -37.09
CA LYS A 267 -9.86 15.21 -38.02
C LYS A 267 -11.13 15.72 -37.33
N ILE A 268 -11.02 16.26 -36.11
CA ILE A 268 -12.13 16.90 -35.39
C ILE A 268 -12.26 18.34 -35.88
N LYS A 269 -13.45 18.70 -36.36
CA LYS A 269 -13.77 20.03 -36.92
C LYS A 269 -14.45 20.94 -35.91
N SER A 270 -15.39 20.42 -35.13
CA SER A 270 -16.14 21.17 -34.11
C SER A 270 -16.73 20.23 -33.06
N LEU A 271 -16.92 20.73 -31.84
CA LEU A 271 -17.61 20.03 -30.75
C LEU A 271 -18.99 20.66 -30.56
N ASN A 272 -20.06 19.86 -30.50
CA ASN A 272 -21.41 20.40 -30.31
C ASN A 272 -21.75 20.50 -28.82
N LEU A 273 -22.31 21.64 -28.40
CA LEU A 273 -22.67 21.87 -26.99
C LEU A 273 -24.06 21.34 -26.61
N ILE A 274 -24.83 20.85 -27.59
CA ILE A 274 -26.13 20.22 -27.36
C ILE A 274 -25.89 18.77 -26.92
N TYR A 275 -26.48 18.39 -25.78
CA TYR A 275 -26.39 17.06 -25.19
C TYR A 275 -27.76 16.53 -24.74
N GLN A 276 -27.80 15.24 -24.40
CA GLN A 276 -28.95 14.55 -23.80
C GLN A 276 -28.48 13.78 -22.56
N ASP A 277 -29.24 13.88 -21.47
CA ASP A 277 -29.02 13.04 -20.28
C ASP A 277 -29.52 11.61 -20.56
N ILE A 278 -28.64 10.63 -20.42
CA ILE A 278 -28.96 9.22 -20.69
C ILE A 278 -28.66 8.29 -19.51
N ASN A 279 -27.72 8.64 -18.62
CA ASN A 279 -27.32 7.84 -17.45
C ASN A 279 -27.11 6.35 -17.78
N LYS A 280 -26.39 6.06 -18.86
CA LYS A 280 -26.17 4.70 -19.34
C LYS A 280 -25.03 4.06 -18.54
N ASP A 281 -25.30 2.92 -17.91
CA ASP A 281 -24.26 2.10 -17.27
C ASP A 281 -23.27 1.57 -18.32
N LEU A 282 -21.98 1.83 -18.12
CA LEU A 282 -20.87 1.32 -18.94
C LEU A 282 -20.19 0.10 -18.30
N GLY A 283 -20.65 -0.35 -17.13
CA GLY A 283 -20.07 -1.44 -16.36
C GLY A 283 -19.04 -0.95 -15.33
N ASN A 284 -18.73 -1.82 -14.36
CA ASN A 284 -17.70 -1.59 -13.33
C ASN A 284 -17.89 -0.31 -12.49
N GLY A 285 -19.11 0.23 -12.43
CA GLY A 285 -19.44 1.46 -11.70
C GLY A 285 -19.25 2.74 -12.52
N ASN A 286 -18.86 2.65 -13.79
CA ASN A 286 -18.75 3.79 -14.70
C ASN A 286 -20.09 4.06 -15.38
N ILE A 287 -20.46 5.33 -15.52
CA ILE A 287 -21.72 5.74 -16.15
C ILE A 287 -21.42 6.77 -17.25
N LEU A 288 -22.13 6.69 -18.36
CA LEU A 288 -22.21 7.75 -19.36
C LEU A 288 -23.41 8.62 -19.01
N ALA A 289 -23.17 9.75 -18.33
CA ALA A 289 -24.23 10.63 -17.84
C ALA A 289 -24.94 11.32 -19.00
N GLN A 290 -24.17 12.01 -19.85
CA GLN A 290 -24.68 12.78 -20.97
C GLN A 290 -24.01 12.40 -22.27
N VAL A 291 -24.76 12.45 -23.36
CA VAL A 291 -24.25 12.24 -24.72
C VAL A 291 -24.54 13.45 -25.59
N GLY A 292 -23.49 13.92 -26.26
CA GLY A 292 -23.52 14.91 -27.32
C GLY A 292 -22.84 14.37 -28.57
N SER A 293 -22.32 15.27 -29.41
CA SER A 293 -21.63 14.87 -30.64
C SER A 293 -20.54 15.84 -31.03
N TYR A 294 -19.59 15.38 -31.84
CA TYR A 294 -18.64 16.23 -32.53
C TYR A 294 -18.71 15.98 -34.04
N THR A 295 -18.27 16.96 -34.83
CA THR A 295 -18.24 16.88 -36.29
C THR A 295 -16.81 16.66 -36.76
N LYS A 296 -16.61 15.69 -37.66
CA LYS A 296 -15.34 15.41 -38.32
C LYS A 296 -15.13 16.33 -39.54
N THR A 297 -13.90 16.44 -40.03
CA THR A 297 -13.58 17.31 -41.19
C THR A 297 -14.27 16.88 -42.48
N ASP A 298 -14.65 15.60 -42.59
CA ASP A 298 -15.43 15.05 -43.71
C ASP A 298 -16.94 15.33 -43.62
N GLY A 299 -17.40 15.98 -42.53
CA GLY A 299 -18.80 16.32 -42.29
C GLY A 299 -19.60 15.22 -41.58
N SER A 300 -19.02 14.05 -41.32
CA SER A 300 -19.64 13.04 -40.47
C SER A 300 -19.67 13.47 -39.00
N THR A 301 -20.59 12.90 -38.23
CA THR A 301 -20.72 13.14 -36.79
C THR A 301 -20.36 11.88 -36.01
N ALA A 302 -19.73 12.04 -34.85
CA ALA A 302 -19.42 10.95 -33.92
C ALA A 302 -19.76 11.36 -32.48
N GLN A 303 -19.77 10.38 -31.57
CA GLN A 303 -20.23 10.56 -30.21
C GLN A 303 -19.18 11.26 -29.34
N MET A 304 -19.63 12.12 -28.44
CA MET A 304 -18.84 12.55 -27.29
C MET A 304 -19.75 12.55 -26.07
N GLY A 305 -19.20 12.36 -24.89
CA GLY A 305 -20.01 12.11 -23.71
C GLY A 305 -19.35 12.54 -22.43
N ASP A 306 -20.18 12.87 -21.46
CA ASP A 306 -19.81 13.17 -20.09
C ASP A 306 -19.83 11.85 -19.29
N LEU A 307 -18.67 11.47 -18.78
CA LEU A 307 -18.49 10.20 -18.06
C LEU A 307 -18.47 10.44 -16.58
N LEU A 308 -19.12 9.57 -15.84
CA LEU A 308 -19.08 9.44 -14.40
C LEU A 308 -18.18 8.25 -14.08
N LEU A 309 -16.90 8.50 -13.80
CA LEU A 309 -15.93 7.44 -13.54
C LEU A 309 -15.94 7.01 -12.07
N GLN A 310 -15.95 5.69 -11.83
CA GLN A 310 -15.83 5.14 -10.49
C GLN A 310 -14.43 5.42 -9.92
N ALA A 311 -14.33 5.68 -8.61
CA ALA A 311 -13.05 5.87 -7.93
C ALA A 311 -12.94 4.95 -6.71
N ASP A 312 -11.73 4.48 -6.43
CA ASP A 312 -11.38 3.75 -5.21
C ASP A 312 -10.30 4.52 -4.43
N PRO A 313 -10.70 5.41 -3.52
CA PRO A 313 -9.79 6.32 -2.82
C PRO A 313 -8.84 5.60 -1.86
N LEU A 314 -9.04 4.30 -1.63
CA LEU A 314 -8.11 3.46 -0.89
C LEU A 314 -6.77 3.29 -1.63
N TYR A 315 -6.82 3.29 -2.96
CA TYR A 315 -5.65 3.19 -3.84
C TYR A 315 -5.32 4.57 -4.39
N SER A 316 -4.42 5.25 -3.70
CA SER A 316 -4.15 6.66 -3.99
C SER A 316 -2.68 7.01 -3.76
N ARG A 317 -2.20 8.04 -4.45
CA ARG A 317 -0.83 8.55 -4.31
C ARG A 317 -0.83 10.06 -4.46
N TYR A 318 -0.07 10.74 -3.61
CA TYR A 318 0.21 12.14 -3.81
C TYR A 318 0.94 12.36 -5.16
N VAL A 319 0.61 13.45 -5.83
CA VAL A 319 1.23 13.85 -7.11
C VAL A 319 2.68 14.28 -6.88
N ASP A 320 2.94 14.97 -5.78
CA ASP A 320 4.23 15.54 -5.41
C ASP A 320 5.02 14.65 -4.45
N THR A 321 6.35 14.79 -4.49
CA THR A 321 7.28 14.06 -3.63
C THR A 321 7.86 14.95 -2.54
N VAL A 322 8.12 14.41 -1.36
CA VAL A 322 8.75 15.16 -0.26
C VAL A 322 10.25 14.92 -0.23
N LYS A 323 11.05 15.99 -0.37
CA LYS A 323 12.51 15.90 -0.21
C LYS A 323 12.88 15.65 1.26
N MET A 324 13.62 14.58 1.52
CA MET A 324 14.03 14.16 2.86
C MET A 324 15.55 14.27 3.08
N THR A 325 15.94 14.43 4.34
CA THR A 325 17.34 14.30 4.78
C THR A 325 17.73 12.83 4.96
N ASP A 326 19.03 12.52 4.94
CA ASP A 326 19.53 11.15 5.16
C ASP A 326 18.97 10.53 6.46
N LYS A 327 18.94 11.31 7.54
CA LYS A 327 18.38 10.88 8.83
C LYS A 327 16.88 10.57 8.76
N GLN A 328 16.10 11.31 7.96
CA GLN A 328 14.67 11.03 7.78
C GLN A 328 14.46 9.77 6.94
N MET A 329 15.35 9.47 5.99
CA MET A 329 15.32 8.25 5.20
C MET A 329 15.68 6.99 6.01
N GLU A 330 16.30 7.13 7.19
CA GLU A 330 16.59 6.01 8.10
C GLU A 330 15.44 5.63 9.04
N ALA A 331 14.42 6.50 9.21
CA ALA A 331 13.29 6.23 10.12
C ALA A 331 12.47 5.00 9.67
N ALA A 332 11.52 4.46 10.44
CA ALA A 332 10.65 3.41 9.89
C ALA A 332 9.70 3.99 8.82
N ASN A 333 9.36 3.24 7.76
CA ASN A 333 8.38 3.67 6.76
C ASN A 333 7.23 2.68 6.61
N LEU A 334 6.08 3.20 6.24
CA LEU A 334 4.97 2.44 5.70
C LEU A 334 4.35 3.23 4.57
N GLN A 335 3.96 2.54 3.51
CA GLN A 335 3.32 3.17 2.37
C GLN A 335 1.96 3.76 2.77
N GLY A 336 1.70 4.98 2.32
CA GLY A 336 0.43 5.67 2.54
C GLY A 336 -0.71 5.04 1.74
N ILE A 337 -1.92 5.17 2.27
CA ILE A 337 -3.19 4.80 1.62
C ILE A 337 -4.24 5.87 1.93
N GLY A 338 -5.32 5.93 1.15
CA GLY A 338 -6.37 6.90 1.38
C GLY A 338 -5.92 8.33 1.09
N ARG A 339 -6.01 9.22 2.07
CA ARG A 339 -5.52 10.59 1.96
C ARG A 339 -4.19 10.82 2.68
N LEU A 340 -3.44 9.74 2.94
CA LEU A 340 -2.19 9.82 3.68
C LEU A 340 -0.99 9.59 2.77
N ARG A 341 0.03 10.44 2.96
CA ARG A 341 1.38 10.19 2.42
C ARG A 341 2.02 9.00 3.13
N ASP A 342 3.08 8.48 2.51
CA ASP A 342 4.01 7.57 3.16
C ASP A 342 4.45 8.11 4.53
N LEU A 343 4.58 7.21 5.51
CA LEU A 343 4.80 7.58 6.91
C LEU A 343 6.01 8.51 7.10
N ARG A 344 7.12 8.26 6.39
CA ARG A 344 8.31 9.12 6.46
C ARG A 344 8.10 10.49 5.83
N GLU A 345 7.40 10.55 4.70
CA GLU A 345 7.10 11.83 4.03
C GLU A 345 6.17 12.67 4.90
N ALA A 346 5.10 12.06 5.42
CA ALA A 346 4.19 12.69 6.37
C ALA A 346 4.95 13.18 7.62
N ALA A 347 5.87 12.37 8.15
CA ALA A 347 6.70 12.75 9.31
C ALA A 347 7.67 13.88 8.98
N ALA A 348 8.21 13.94 7.76
CA ALA A 348 9.07 15.04 7.32
C ALA A 348 8.32 16.38 7.27
N LEU A 349 7.02 16.34 6.98
CA LEU A 349 6.14 17.52 6.96
C LEU A 349 5.53 17.85 8.34
N SER A 350 5.43 16.87 9.25
CA SER A 350 4.78 17.02 10.57
C SER A 350 5.72 16.67 11.71
N GLY A 351 6.16 17.68 12.47
CA GLY A 351 7.00 17.48 13.66
C GLY A 351 6.35 16.62 14.75
N ASN A 352 5.02 16.68 14.89
CA ASN A 352 4.28 15.84 15.85
C ASN A 352 4.34 14.36 15.44
N LEU A 353 4.15 14.07 14.15
CA LEU A 353 4.25 12.72 13.64
C LEU A 353 5.68 12.20 13.71
N ALA A 354 6.69 13.02 13.36
CA ALA A 354 8.09 12.65 13.53
C ALA A 354 8.43 12.26 14.98
N ASN A 355 7.93 13.03 15.96
CA ASN A 355 8.12 12.73 17.38
C ASN A 355 7.38 11.45 17.81
N ALA A 356 6.16 11.23 17.30
CA ALA A 356 5.39 10.01 17.57
C ALA A 356 6.10 8.79 16.99
N LEU A 357 6.61 8.88 15.76
CA LEU A 357 7.36 7.82 15.08
C LEU A 357 8.68 7.50 15.78
N ALA A 358 9.45 8.51 16.19
CA ALA A 358 10.69 8.31 16.94
C ALA A 358 10.44 7.67 18.32
N SER A 359 9.37 8.11 19.01
CA SER A 359 8.95 7.51 20.28
C SER A 359 8.50 6.06 20.06
N TYR A 360 7.70 5.79 19.03
CA TYR A 360 7.26 4.44 18.73
C TYR A 360 8.44 3.52 18.43
N SER A 361 9.36 3.97 17.56
CA SER A 361 10.52 3.20 17.09
C SER A 361 11.57 2.93 18.16
N SER A 362 11.65 3.76 19.20
CA SER A 362 12.58 3.57 20.33
C SER A 362 12.06 2.61 21.42
N SER A 363 10.82 2.14 21.28
CA SER A 363 10.21 1.20 22.24
C SER A 363 10.98 -0.12 22.32
N GLN A 364 11.30 -0.55 23.54
CA GLN A 364 12.07 -1.77 23.80
C GLN A 364 11.19 -3.00 24.05
N THR A 365 9.89 -2.83 24.30
CA THR A 365 8.98 -3.96 24.61
C THR A 365 7.71 -3.86 23.80
N LYS A 366 7.05 -4.99 23.53
CA LYS A 366 5.72 -5.01 22.89
C LYS A 366 4.74 -4.10 23.61
N GLN A 367 4.66 -4.19 24.94
CA GLN A 367 3.73 -3.37 25.73
C GLN A 367 3.94 -1.86 25.52
N THR A 368 5.19 -1.38 25.55
CA THR A 368 5.49 0.04 25.34
C THR A 368 5.24 0.48 23.89
N GLN A 369 5.52 -0.41 22.94
CA GLN A 369 5.25 -0.19 21.52
C GLN A 369 3.73 -0.09 21.24
N MET A 370 2.93 -1.01 21.81
CA MET A 370 1.46 -1.01 21.74
C MET A 370 0.84 0.24 22.37
N ALA A 371 1.33 0.65 23.54
CA ALA A 371 0.85 1.87 24.20
C ALA A 371 1.10 3.15 23.36
N ARG A 372 2.06 3.12 22.44
CA ARG A 372 2.40 4.26 21.56
C ARG A 372 1.75 4.18 20.17
N LEU A 373 1.25 3.01 19.79
CA LEU A 373 0.70 2.74 18.46
C LEU A 373 -0.48 3.65 18.11
N GLY A 374 -1.46 3.77 19.01
CA GLY A 374 -2.64 4.62 18.78
C GLY A 374 -2.25 6.08 18.54
N LYS A 375 -1.26 6.59 19.28
CA LYS A 375 -0.74 7.95 19.07
C LYS A 375 -0.04 8.10 17.71
N LEU A 376 0.74 7.12 17.29
CA LEU A 376 1.39 7.13 15.98
C LEU A 376 0.34 7.20 14.85
N ILE A 377 -0.67 6.33 14.91
CA ILE A 377 -1.75 6.27 13.91
C ILE A 377 -2.54 7.57 13.89
N LEU A 378 -2.88 8.12 15.06
CA LEU A 378 -3.59 9.38 15.18
C LEU A 378 -2.80 10.55 14.59
N GLU A 379 -1.52 10.69 14.94
CA GLU A 379 -0.69 11.78 14.39
C GLU A 379 -0.43 11.61 12.89
N TRP A 380 -0.46 10.38 12.38
CA TRP A 380 -0.41 10.14 10.94
C TRP A 380 -1.72 10.54 10.26
N ALA A 381 -2.86 10.12 10.80
CA ALA A 381 -4.17 10.50 10.31
C ALA A 381 -4.39 12.02 10.32
N LYS A 382 -3.86 12.74 11.32
CA LYS A 382 -3.93 14.21 11.39
C LYS A 382 -3.20 14.94 10.25
N THR A 383 -2.39 14.24 9.46
CA THR A 383 -1.78 14.82 8.25
C THR A 383 -2.76 14.90 7.07
N ASP A 384 -3.91 14.22 7.15
CA ASP A 384 -5.02 14.40 6.21
C ASP A 384 -5.61 15.83 6.35
N PRO A 385 -5.65 16.63 5.27
CA PRO A 385 -6.27 17.95 5.28
C PRO A 385 -7.74 17.94 5.74
N GLN A 386 -8.44 16.82 5.57
CA GLN A 386 -9.85 16.65 5.93
C GLN A 386 -10.07 16.14 7.36
N PHE A 387 -9.01 15.89 8.15
CA PHE A 387 -9.11 15.29 9.50
C PHE A 387 -9.93 16.13 10.51
N SER A 388 -10.10 17.43 10.26
CA SER A 388 -10.86 18.31 11.15
C SER A 388 -12.38 18.08 11.10
N ARG A 389 -12.88 17.40 10.05
CA ARG A 389 -14.30 17.13 9.85
C ARG A 389 -14.87 16.31 11.00
N GLN A 390 -16.08 16.68 11.44
CA GLN A 390 -16.77 15.99 12.52
C GLN A 390 -17.84 15.08 11.93
N PRO A 391 -17.69 13.75 12.04
CA PRO A 391 -18.71 12.84 11.57
C PRO A 391 -19.96 12.96 12.45
N THR A 392 -21.11 12.74 11.84
CA THR A 392 -22.41 12.66 12.51
C THR A 392 -22.95 11.24 12.45
N PHE A 393 -23.77 10.88 13.43
CA PHE A 393 -24.41 9.57 13.49
C PHE A 393 -25.89 9.80 13.72
N GLY A 394 -26.71 9.36 12.77
CA GLY A 394 -28.10 9.79 12.73
C GLY A 394 -29.00 8.87 11.93
N PHE A 395 -30.29 9.16 12.01
CA PHE A 395 -31.31 8.39 11.31
C PHE A 395 -31.31 8.69 9.82
N VAL A 396 -31.70 7.70 9.01
CA VAL A 396 -32.07 7.97 7.62
C VAL A 396 -33.25 8.94 7.58
N THR A 397 -33.14 10.00 6.77
CA THR A 397 -34.11 11.12 6.75
C THR A 397 -34.90 11.21 5.44
N SER A 398 -34.50 10.49 4.39
CA SER A 398 -35.13 10.53 3.08
C SER A 398 -35.22 9.15 2.43
N GLN A 399 -36.25 8.95 1.61
CA GLN A 399 -36.43 7.75 0.80
C GLN A 399 -35.74 7.95 -0.55
N SER A 400 -34.95 6.98 -1.00
CA SER A 400 -34.32 7.02 -2.33
C SER A 400 -35.19 6.34 -3.40
N GLY A 401 -35.23 6.92 -4.60
CA GLY A 401 -35.96 6.38 -5.76
C GLY A 401 -35.16 5.40 -6.62
N ASN A 402 -33.84 5.30 -6.41
CA ASN A 402 -32.90 4.52 -7.24
C ASN A 402 -32.33 3.27 -6.53
N GLY A 403 -32.98 2.82 -5.45
CA GLY A 403 -32.54 1.64 -4.69
C GLY A 403 -31.31 1.86 -3.80
N GLN A 404 -30.77 3.08 -3.71
CA GLN A 404 -29.67 3.41 -2.79
C GLN A 404 -30.15 3.63 -1.35
N GLY A 405 -29.26 3.36 -0.38
CA GLY A 405 -29.51 3.57 1.05
C GLY A 405 -29.81 2.29 1.83
N ILE A 406 -30.43 2.43 3.01
CA ILE A 406 -30.80 1.28 3.85
C ILE A 406 -32.18 0.78 3.43
N ALA A 407 -32.26 -0.51 3.08
CA ALA A 407 -33.52 -1.18 2.88
C ALA A 407 -34.25 -1.32 4.23
N LEU A 408 -35.44 -0.72 4.33
CA LEU A 408 -36.31 -0.81 5.50
C LEU A 408 -37.66 -1.42 5.12
N THR A 409 -38.18 -2.27 5.98
CA THR A 409 -39.56 -2.78 5.85
C THR A 409 -40.57 -1.66 6.16
N PRO A 410 -41.83 -1.78 5.70
CA PRO A 410 -42.88 -0.83 6.06
C PRO A 410 -43.07 -0.65 7.58
N SER A 411 -42.88 -1.70 8.38
CA SER A 411 -42.92 -1.62 9.84
C SER A 411 -41.76 -0.82 10.42
N GLN A 412 -40.53 -1.02 9.94
CA GLN A 412 -39.36 -0.25 10.37
C GLN A 412 -39.48 1.24 10.03
N ILE A 413 -40.08 1.56 8.88
CA ILE A 413 -40.39 2.95 8.51
C ILE A 413 -41.42 3.56 9.47
N ALA A 414 -42.44 2.79 9.88
CA ALA A 414 -43.41 3.24 10.86
C ALA A 414 -42.75 3.51 12.22
N ASP A 415 -41.88 2.61 12.70
CA ASP A 415 -41.13 2.78 13.94
C ASP A 415 -40.24 4.02 13.91
N LEU A 416 -39.55 4.27 12.79
CA LEU A 416 -38.73 5.46 12.59
C LEU A 416 -39.54 6.75 12.63
N LYS A 417 -40.67 6.79 11.90
CA LYS A 417 -41.57 7.96 11.86
C LYS A 417 -42.25 8.23 13.20
N ASN A 418 -42.50 7.18 13.98
CA ASN A 418 -43.12 7.28 15.29
C ASN A 418 -42.11 7.61 16.40
N GLY A 419 -40.83 7.82 16.08
CA GLY A 419 -39.77 8.13 17.06
C GLY A 419 -39.45 6.96 18.00
N VAL A 420 -39.79 5.73 17.62
CA VAL A 420 -39.51 4.52 18.40
C VAL A 420 -38.02 4.17 18.31
N VAL A 421 -37.38 4.49 17.19
CA VAL A 421 -35.94 4.29 17.02
C VAL A 421 -35.19 5.46 17.68
N SER A 422 -34.44 5.16 18.73
CA SER A 422 -33.54 6.07 19.43
C SER A 422 -32.23 5.36 19.76
N LEU A 423 -31.14 6.11 19.93
CA LEU A 423 -29.90 5.56 20.46
C LEU A 423 -30.06 5.31 21.96
N THR A 424 -29.55 4.20 22.45
CA THR A 424 -29.38 4.00 23.89
C THR A 424 -28.24 4.87 24.41
N LYS A 425 -28.18 5.14 25.72
CA LYS A 425 -27.08 5.91 26.33
C LYS A 425 -25.72 5.25 26.08
N GLU A 426 -25.70 3.92 26.05
CA GLU A 426 -24.52 3.12 25.75
C GLU A 426 -24.06 3.35 24.30
N GLN A 427 -25.00 3.36 23.34
CA GLN A 427 -24.71 3.64 21.93
C GLN A 427 -24.24 5.09 21.73
N GLU A 428 -24.83 6.06 22.42
CA GLU A 428 -24.39 7.46 22.40
C GLU A 428 -22.94 7.59 22.90
N SER A 429 -22.62 6.98 24.04
CA SER A 429 -21.25 6.97 24.61
C SER A 429 -20.24 6.26 23.70
N ALA A 430 -20.64 5.13 23.12
CA ALA A 430 -19.82 4.38 22.17
C ALA A 430 -19.56 5.20 20.88
N TRP A 431 -20.56 5.93 20.39
CA TRP A 431 -20.41 6.83 19.25
C TRP A 431 -19.43 7.96 19.55
N GLU A 432 -19.58 8.65 20.68
CA GLU A 432 -18.66 9.73 21.08
C GLU A 432 -17.20 9.25 21.14
N SER A 433 -16.99 8.04 21.67
CA SER A 433 -15.66 7.41 21.72
C SER A 433 -15.13 6.95 20.36
N SER A 434 -16.01 6.80 19.36
CA SER A 434 -15.69 6.28 18.02
C SER A 434 -15.41 7.38 16.99
N LYS A 435 -15.76 8.64 17.26
CA LYS A 435 -15.54 9.76 16.32
C LYS A 435 -14.10 9.92 15.88
N GLU A 436 -13.14 9.73 16.79
CA GLU A 436 -11.72 9.77 16.42
C GLU A 436 -11.35 8.61 15.50
N LYS A 437 -11.82 7.39 15.81
CA LYS A 437 -11.60 6.22 14.96
C LYS A 437 -12.19 6.41 13.56
N VAL A 438 -13.39 6.98 13.44
CA VAL A 438 -14.00 7.31 12.13
C VAL A 438 -13.11 8.23 11.31
N ARG A 439 -12.59 9.31 11.91
CA ARG A 439 -11.70 10.25 11.21
C ARG A 439 -10.37 9.61 10.80
N ILE A 440 -9.82 8.74 11.65
CA ILE A 440 -8.65 7.93 11.32
C ILE A 440 -8.97 7.02 10.13
N LEU A 441 -10.06 6.26 10.18
CA LEU A 441 -10.45 5.35 9.10
C LEU A 441 -10.72 6.11 7.79
N ASP A 442 -11.41 7.24 7.85
CA ASP A 442 -11.61 8.11 6.69
C ASP A 442 -10.28 8.57 6.08
N ALA A 443 -9.29 8.95 6.91
CA ALA A 443 -7.97 9.34 6.42
C ALA A 443 -7.24 8.17 5.72
N PHE A 444 -7.24 6.97 6.33
CA PHE A 444 -6.56 5.79 5.77
C PHE A 444 -7.27 5.16 4.57
N THR A 445 -8.58 5.34 4.45
CA THR A 445 -9.36 4.73 3.36
C THR A 445 -9.74 5.71 2.26
N GLY A 446 -9.54 7.00 2.51
CA GLY A 446 -9.98 8.06 1.62
C GLY A 446 -11.51 8.21 1.56
N THR A 447 -12.27 7.50 2.40
CA THR A 447 -13.72 7.69 2.51
C THR A 447 -14.06 9.02 3.19
N ASN A 448 -15.29 9.48 2.99
CA ASN A 448 -15.85 10.64 3.68
C ASN A 448 -17.11 10.23 4.43
N SER A 449 -16.98 10.01 5.74
CA SER A 449 -18.07 9.56 6.61
C SER A 449 -18.73 10.75 7.32
N SER A 450 -19.17 11.76 6.57
CA SER A 450 -19.83 12.96 7.11
C SER A 450 -21.09 12.61 7.94
N THR A 451 -21.89 11.66 7.46
CA THR A 451 -23.03 11.11 8.20
C THR A 451 -23.05 9.60 8.03
N LEU A 452 -22.95 8.87 9.15
CA LEU A 452 -23.20 7.44 9.21
C LEU A 452 -24.67 7.24 9.61
N SER A 453 -25.46 6.72 8.67
CA SER A 453 -26.91 6.65 8.81
C SER A 453 -27.39 5.26 9.20
N PHE A 454 -28.42 5.18 10.04
CA PHE A 454 -29.07 3.91 10.42
C PHE A 454 -30.60 4.04 10.45
N GLY A 455 -31.30 2.92 10.34
CA GLY A 455 -32.77 2.86 10.43
C GLY A 455 -33.30 1.99 11.57
N THR A 456 -32.44 1.21 12.24
CA THR A 456 -32.79 0.39 13.41
C THR A 456 -31.66 0.42 14.45
N SER A 457 -31.98 0.10 15.71
CA SER A 457 -30.97 0.04 16.78
C SER A 457 -29.90 -1.03 16.52
N ALA A 458 -30.28 -2.20 15.97
CA ALA A 458 -29.33 -3.24 15.58
C ALA A 458 -28.36 -2.80 14.47
N GLN A 459 -28.81 -1.93 13.56
CA GLN A 459 -27.91 -1.33 12.56
C GLN A 459 -26.92 -0.35 13.20
N ALA A 460 -27.35 0.41 14.22
CA ALA A 460 -26.45 1.29 14.96
C ALA A 460 -25.35 0.50 15.67
N ASP A 461 -25.70 -0.61 16.34
CA ASP A 461 -24.73 -1.52 16.97
C ASP A 461 -23.75 -2.09 15.94
N ASN A 462 -24.25 -2.52 14.77
CA ASN A 462 -23.40 -3.05 13.72
C ASN A 462 -22.40 -1.99 13.19
N ILE A 463 -22.82 -0.74 13.01
CA ILE A 463 -21.93 0.34 12.57
C ILE A 463 -20.82 0.58 13.60
N LEU A 464 -21.18 0.66 14.89
CA LEU A 464 -20.21 0.85 15.97
C LEU A 464 -19.21 -0.31 16.06
N LYS A 465 -19.69 -1.54 15.88
CA LYS A 465 -18.86 -2.74 15.79
C LYS A 465 -17.87 -2.64 14.62
N VAL A 466 -18.36 -2.35 13.41
CA VAL A 466 -17.51 -2.23 12.21
C VAL A 466 -16.44 -1.15 12.40
N ILE A 467 -16.78 0.01 13.00
CA ILE A 467 -15.79 1.06 13.32
C ILE A 467 -14.68 0.51 14.21
N SER A 468 -15.03 -0.15 15.32
CA SER A 468 -14.01 -0.65 16.24
C SER A 468 -13.16 -1.74 15.62
N GLU A 469 -13.78 -2.74 15.00
CA GLU A 469 -13.07 -3.89 14.42
C GLU A 469 -12.16 -3.46 13.25
N THR A 470 -12.61 -2.51 12.41
CA THR A 470 -11.79 -1.99 11.31
C THR A 470 -10.59 -1.22 11.85
N TYR A 471 -10.77 -0.39 12.88
CA TYR A 471 -9.66 0.32 13.53
C TYR A 471 -8.66 -0.64 14.17
N ASP A 472 -9.14 -1.67 14.87
CA ASP A 472 -8.28 -2.65 15.54
C ASP A 472 -7.46 -3.44 14.50
N LYS A 473 -8.07 -3.84 13.39
CA LYS A 473 -7.39 -4.45 12.23
C LYS A 473 -6.34 -3.50 11.63
N LEU A 474 -6.69 -2.23 11.40
CA LEU A 474 -5.73 -1.22 10.91
C LEU A 474 -4.53 -1.11 11.86
N ALA A 475 -4.79 -0.98 13.16
CA ALA A 475 -3.73 -0.84 14.15
C ALA A 475 -2.80 -2.06 14.17
N GLN A 476 -3.37 -3.27 14.14
CA GLN A 476 -2.61 -4.50 14.04
C GLN A 476 -1.73 -4.52 12.78
N ARG A 477 -2.25 -4.14 11.61
CA ARG A 477 -1.45 -4.09 10.37
C ARG A 477 -0.32 -3.07 10.43
N VAL A 478 -0.57 -1.88 10.97
CA VAL A 478 0.49 -0.87 11.15
C VAL A 478 1.58 -1.41 12.07
N TYR A 479 1.22 -2.12 13.14
CA TYR A 479 2.18 -2.75 14.01
C TYR A 479 3.02 -3.82 13.32
N GLU A 480 2.37 -4.80 12.67
CA GLU A 480 3.03 -5.92 11.99
C GLU A 480 4.06 -5.42 10.96
N ASN A 481 3.69 -4.44 10.14
CA ASN A 481 4.57 -3.91 9.08
C ASN A 481 5.74 -3.07 9.62
N LEU A 482 5.57 -2.40 10.76
CA LEU A 482 6.64 -1.61 11.38
C LEU A 482 7.54 -2.43 12.32
N LEU A 483 7.13 -3.63 12.70
CA LEU A 483 7.77 -4.43 13.74
C LEU A 483 9.26 -4.73 13.44
N PHE A 484 9.54 -5.22 12.23
CA PHE A 484 10.91 -5.57 11.77
C PHE A 484 11.79 -4.34 11.49
N GLN A 485 11.18 -3.18 11.25
CA GLN A 485 11.87 -1.91 11.07
C GLN A 485 12.19 -1.21 12.40
N THR A 486 11.58 -1.66 13.49
CA THR A 486 11.65 -1.01 14.81
C THR A 486 12.18 -1.96 15.88
N ARG A 487 11.32 -2.54 16.73
CA ARG A 487 11.72 -3.33 17.89
C ARG A 487 12.55 -4.56 17.52
N LEU A 488 12.25 -5.22 16.39
CA LEU A 488 13.00 -6.40 15.94
C LEU A 488 14.20 -6.07 15.05
N GLN A 489 14.38 -4.80 14.66
CA GLN A 489 15.49 -4.34 13.84
C GLN A 489 16.87 -4.78 14.36
N PRO A 490 17.16 -4.76 15.69
CA PRO A 490 18.45 -5.21 16.20
C PRO A 490 18.76 -6.68 15.86
N TYR A 491 17.76 -7.55 15.72
CA TYR A 491 17.95 -8.95 15.33
C TYR A 491 18.08 -9.08 13.81
N VAL A 492 17.28 -8.35 13.04
CA VAL A 492 17.33 -8.34 11.56
C VAL A 492 18.72 -7.92 11.06
N LYS A 493 19.36 -6.95 11.72
CA LYS A 493 20.71 -6.47 11.37
C LYS A 493 21.81 -7.54 11.46
N GLU A 494 21.57 -8.58 12.25
CA GLU A 494 22.49 -9.69 12.48
C GLU A 494 22.33 -10.82 11.44
N ILE A 495 21.36 -10.70 10.53
CA ILE A 495 21.24 -11.59 9.38
C ILE A 495 22.39 -11.27 8.41
N SER A 496 23.17 -12.29 8.10
CA SER A 496 24.28 -12.20 7.14
C SER A 496 24.00 -13.07 5.93
N VAL A 497 24.63 -12.78 4.79
CA VAL A 497 24.56 -13.63 3.60
C VAL A 497 25.87 -14.40 3.46
N LYS A 498 25.79 -15.72 3.26
CA LYS A 498 26.93 -16.61 2.96
C LYS A 498 26.81 -17.14 1.53
N LEU A 499 27.95 -17.34 0.86
CA LEU A 499 28.01 -18.02 -0.43
C LEU A 499 28.36 -19.50 -0.19
N GLN A 500 27.45 -20.42 -0.54
CA GLN A 500 27.69 -21.86 -0.48
C GLN A 500 27.37 -22.49 -1.83
N ASN A 501 28.34 -23.21 -2.42
CA ASN A 501 28.19 -23.92 -3.69
C ASN A 501 27.69 -23.05 -4.86
N GLY A 502 28.08 -21.77 -4.90
CA GLY A 502 27.63 -20.81 -5.92
C GLY A 502 26.26 -20.18 -5.65
N ASN A 503 25.59 -20.54 -4.55
CA ASN A 503 24.31 -19.98 -4.14
C ASN A 503 24.46 -19.10 -2.90
N PHE A 504 23.74 -17.99 -2.87
CA PHE A 504 23.65 -17.14 -1.68
C PHE A 504 22.60 -17.70 -0.73
N GLU A 505 22.98 -17.89 0.52
CA GLU A 505 22.12 -18.36 1.60
C GLU A 505 22.13 -17.37 2.76
N LEU A 506 21.00 -17.24 3.47
CA LEU A 506 20.93 -16.46 4.69
C LEU A 506 21.58 -17.23 5.86
N ASP A 507 22.34 -16.52 6.68
CA ASP A 507 23.02 -17.02 7.86
C ASP A 507 22.48 -16.30 9.10
N PHE A 508 21.78 -17.08 9.93
CA PHE A 508 21.09 -16.63 11.14
C PHE A 508 21.89 -16.84 12.43
N ARG A 509 23.17 -17.25 12.35
CA ARG A 509 23.99 -17.46 13.57
C ARG A 509 24.12 -16.18 14.41
N GLY A 510 24.27 -15.02 13.77
CA GLY A 510 24.28 -13.72 14.45
C GLY A 510 22.96 -13.43 15.16
N VAL A 511 21.84 -13.75 14.50
CA VAL A 511 20.47 -13.59 15.02
C VAL A 511 20.28 -14.45 16.28
N GLN A 512 20.68 -15.71 16.25
CA GLN A 512 20.61 -16.61 17.41
C GLN A 512 21.38 -16.02 18.60
N VAL A 513 22.64 -15.62 18.39
CA VAL A 513 23.48 -15.02 19.43
C VAL A 513 22.86 -13.74 19.99
N ALA A 514 22.19 -12.95 19.15
CA ALA A 514 21.51 -11.73 19.57
C ALA A 514 20.30 -12.03 20.48
N PHE A 515 19.49 -13.04 20.14
CA PHE A 515 18.37 -13.50 20.99
C PHE A 515 18.85 -14.09 22.31
N GLU A 516 19.88 -14.94 22.30
CA GLU A 516 20.48 -15.49 23.53
C GLU A 516 20.98 -14.38 24.47
N LYS A 517 21.68 -13.36 23.91
CA LYS A 517 22.10 -12.17 24.66
C LYS A 517 20.94 -11.35 25.19
N ALA A 518 19.86 -11.23 24.43
CA ALA A 518 18.65 -10.54 24.87
C ALA A 518 17.98 -11.31 26.01
N PHE A 519 17.89 -12.63 25.92
CA PHE A 519 17.27 -13.51 26.92
C PHE A 519 18.02 -13.50 28.24
N ALA A 520 19.36 -13.49 28.19
CA ALA A 520 20.20 -13.33 29.37
C ALA A 520 19.97 -12.00 30.11
N LYS A 521 19.51 -10.95 29.43
CA LYS A 521 19.24 -9.63 30.02
C LYS A 521 17.78 -9.46 30.45
N ASN A 522 16.84 -9.91 29.61
CA ASN A 522 15.41 -9.80 29.84
C ASN A 522 14.70 -10.96 29.11
N GLN A 523 14.36 -12.00 29.88
CA GLN A 523 13.79 -13.24 29.38
C GLN A 523 12.42 -13.02 28.71
N GLU A 524 11.53 -12.25 29.35
CA GLU A 524 10.18 -11.96 28.82
C GLU A 524 10.27 -11.23 27.47
N LYS A 525 11.08 -10.16 27.40
CA LYS A 525 11.29 -9.41 26.15
C LYS A 525 11.82 -10.32 25.04
N ALA A 526 12.85 -11.10 25.33
CA ALA A 526 13.48 -11.94 24.32
C ALA A 526 12.57 -13.08 23.85
N PHE A 527 11.77 -13.65 24.74
CA PHE A 527 10.72 -14.61 24.39
C PHE A 527 9.68 -13.99 23.45
N ILE A 528 9.12 -12.84 23.82
CA ILE A 528 8.11 -12.16 23.00
C ILE A 528 8.69 -11.76 21.65
N ASP A 529 9.90 -11.19 21.63
CA ASP A 529 10.55 -10.79 20.38
C ASP A 529 10.82 -11.99 19.47
N LEU A 530 11.30 -13.12 20.00
CA LEU A 530 11.57 -14.33 19.21
C LEU A 530 10.27 -14.96 18.70
N ALA A 531 9.24 -15.03 19.55
CA ALA A 531 7.91 -15.48 19.15
C ALA A 531 7.38 -14.66 17.98
N GLU A 532 7.38 -13.32 18.09
CA GLU A 532 6.89 -12.46 17.02
C GLU A 532 7.78 -12.45 15.78
N PHE A 533 9.09 -12.66 15.94
CA PHE A 533 10.01 -12.86 14.83
C PHE A 533 9.66 -14.11 14.01
N VAL A 534 9.31 -15.20 14.69
CA VAL A 534 8.89 -16.47 14.05
C VAL A 534 7.50 -16.35 13.43
N ILE A 535 6.55 -15.78 14.16
CA ILE A 535 5.14 -15.63 13.76
C ILE A 535 4.99 -14.71 12.55
N TYR A 536 5.57 -13.51 12.61
CA TYR A 536 5.39 -12.48 11.59
C TYR A 536 6.52 -12.45 10.57
N GLY A 537 7.56 -13.28 10.73
CA GLY A 537 8.65 -13.38 9.78
C GLY A 537 8.19 -13.99 8.46
N GLU A 538 8.69 -13.44 7.33
CA GLU A 538 8.41 -14.02 6.02
C GLU A 538 9.05 -15.41 5.85
N ASN A 539 8.76 -16.07 4.71
CA ASN A 539 9.19 -17.43 4.39
C ASN A 539 10.71 -17.68 4.52
N HIS A 540 11.53 -16.64 4.51
CA HIS A 540 12.97 -16.74 4.72
C HIS A 540 13.35 -16.87 6.21
N VAL A 541 12.63 -16.19 7.12
CA VAL A 541 12.75 -16.45 8.58
C VAL A 541 12.27 -17.86 8.89
N LYS A 542 11.22 -18.31 8.19
CA LYS A 542 10.70 -19.68 8.28
C LYS A 542 11.71 -20.76 7.86
N SER A 543 12.73 -20.42 7.07
CA SER A 543 13.84 -21.33 6.73
C SER A 543 14.92 -21.43 7.81
N TRP A 544 14.88 -20.58 8.84
CA TRP A 544 15.77 -20.67 9.99
C TRP A 544 15.29 -21.81 10.92
N GLY A 545 15.71 -23.04 10.64
CA GLY A 545 15.39 -24.20 11.48
C GLY A 545 15.84 -24.08 12.95
N GLY A 546 16.78 -23.18 13.26
CA GLY A 546 17.20 -22.90 14.64
C GLY A 546 16.25 -22.00 15.43
N ALA A 547 15.32 -21.28 14.78
CA ALA A 547 14.40 -20.37 15.45
C ALA A 547 13.48 -21.13 16.42
N GLY A 548 12.96 -22.27 15.95
CA GLY A 548 12.05 -23.10 16.73
C GLY A 548 12.72 -23.77 17.92
N ALA A 549 13.92 -24.32 17.71
CA ALA A 549 14.72 -24.89 18.80
C ALA A 549 15.03 -23.85 19.90
N LEU A 550 15.37 -22.62 19.50
CA LEU A 550 15.63 -21.54 20.46
C LEU A 550 14.36 -21.10 21.20
N LEU A 551 13.22 -21.02 20.51
CA LEU A 551 11.94 -20.69 21.12
C LEU A 551 11.53 -21.77 22.14
N LEU A 552 11.72 -23.05 21.80
CA LEU A 552 11.47 -24.18 22.70
C LEU A 552 12.37 -24.13 23.95
N ASP A 553 13.65 -23.77 23.81
CA ASP A 553 14.54 -23.58 24.96
C ASP A 553 14.07 -22.46 25.89
N PHE A 554 13.59 -21.35 25.32
CA PHE A 554 13.00 -20.25 26.08
C PHE A 554 11.72 -20.70 26.81
N ILE A 555 10.83 -21.44 26.13
CA ILE A 555 9.60 -22.00 26.71
C ILE A 555 9.92 -22.88 27.91
N ARG A 556 10.79 -23.89 27.73
CA ARG A 556 11.20 -24.81 28.81
C ARG A 556 11.82 -24.06 29.99
N THR A 557 12.57 -23.00 29.72
CA THR A 557 13.13 -22.15 30.79
C THR A 557 12.03 -21.34 31.51
N GLY A 558 11.06 -20.81 30.77
CA GLY A 558 9.88 -20.15 31.31
C GLY A 558 9.04 -21.07 32.18
N GLU A 559 8.84 -22.33 31.78
CA GLU A 559 8.11 -23.34 32.54
C GLU A 559 8.83 -23.68 33.85
N LYS A 560 10.12 -24.01 33.77
CA LYS A 560 10.95 -24.31 34.95
C LYS A 560 10.98 -23.18 35.96
N SER A 561 10.87 -21.93 35.49
CA SER A 561 10.84 -20.75 36.34
C SER A 561 9.43 -20.29 36.75
N GLY A 562 8.37 -20.96 36.27
CA GLY A 562 6.97 -20.60 36.54
C GLY A 562 6.52 -19.29 35.88
N LYS A 563 7.26 -18.77 34.89
CA LYS A 563 7.01 -17.47 34.24
C LYS A 563 6.35 -17.57 32.87
N LEU A 564 6.26 -18.77 32.27
CA LEU A 564 5.73 -18.94 30.92
C LEU A 564 4.33 -18.34 30.77
N THR A 565 3.44 -18.54 31.73
CA THR A 565 2.07 -17.99 31.70
C THR A 565 2.05 -16.47 31.60
N ASP A 566 2.94 -15.79 32.32
CA ASP A 566 3.05 -14.33 32.27
C ASP A 566 3.62 -13.87 30.92
N TRP A 567 4.61 -14.59 30.39
CA TRP A 567 5.19 -14.29 29.08
C TRP A 567 4.18 -14.48 27.93
N MET A 568 3.39 -15.56 27.97
CA MET A 568 2.31 -15.83 27.02
C MET A 568 1.22 -14.75 27.10
N LYS A 569 0.85 -14.34 28.32
CA LYS A 569 -0.09 -13.23 28.53
C LYS A 569 0.45 -11.90 27.97
N ALA A 570 1.74 -11.64 28.12
CA ALA A 570 2.41 -10.46 27.58
C ALA A 570 2.58 -10.52 26.04
N LEU A 571 2.70 -11.72 25.47
CA LEU A 571 2.65 -11.93 24.02
C LEU A 571 1.26 -11.60 23.44
N GLY A 572 0.19 -11.84 24.20
CA GLY A 572 -1.17 -11.37 23.90
C GLY A 572 -2.09 -12.45 23.34
N LYS A 573 -3.34 -12.07 23.01
CA LYS A 573 -4.42 -13.01 22.60
C LYS A 573 -4.09 -13.83 21.35
N ASP A 574 -3.20 -13.31 20.51
CA ASP A 574 -2.77 -14.02 19.31
C ASP A 574 -1.81 -15.18 19.64
N ALA A 575 -1.23 -15.23 20.85
CA ALA A 575 -0.33 -16.30 21.26
C ALA A 575 -0.98 -17.68 21.18
N ASP A 576 -2.20 -17.85 21.69
CA ASP A 576 -2.92 -19.14 21.66
C ASP A 576 -3.37 -19.53 20.24
N THR A 577 -3.52 -18.55 19.34
CA THR A 577 -3.94 -18.79 17.94
C THR A 577 -2.73 -19.00 17.01
N LEU A 578 -1.59 -18.38 17.33
CA LEU A 578 -0.39 -18.35 16.49
C LEU A 578 0.70 -19.31 16.96
N LEU A 579 0.69 -19.71 18.23
CA LEU A 579 1.59 -20.72 18.81
C LEU A 579 0.70 -21.70 19.57
N ASN A 580 0.24 -22.74 18.89
CA ASN A 580 -0.52 -23.83 19.51
C ASN A 580 0.44 -24.66 20.39
N ILE A 581 0.65 -24.22 21.64
CA ILE A 581 1.56 -24.88 22.58
C ILE A 581 0.83 -26.04 23.27
N GLN A 582 1.34 -27.24 23.11
CA GLN A 582 0.84 -28.45 23.75
C GLN A 582 1.95 -29.15 24.53
N ASN A 583 1.61 -29.60 25.74
CA ASN A 583 2.48 -30.41 26.57
C ASN A 583 1.74 -31.70 26.92
N GLY A 584 2.36 -32.83 26.61
CA GLY A 584 1.96 -34.13 27.10
C GLY A 584 2.33 -34.31 28.57
N THR A 585 2.09 -35.52 29.04
CA THR A 585 2.03 -35.91 30.43
C THR A 585 3.21 -36.82 30.76
N TRP A 586 3.03 -37.73 31.73
CA TRP A 586 3.99 -38.79 32.02
C TRP A 586 3.57 -40.15 31.45
N SER A 587 2.50 -40.16 30.65
CA SER A 587 1.92 -41.35 30.01
C SER A 587 2.01 -41.21 28.51
N ASN A 588 1.76 -42.28 27.77
CA ASN A 588 1.69 -42.23 26.31
C ASN A 588 0.56 -41.29 25.87
N ASP A 589 0.92 -40.21 25.18
CA ASP A 589 0.01 -39.18 24.72
C ASP A 589 -0.22 -39.20 23.21
N TYR A 590 -1.36 -38.65 22.80
CA TYR A 590 -1.69 -38.42 21.40
C TYR A 590 -1.94 -36.91 21.22
N LEU A 591 -0.94 -36.21 20.69
CA LEU A 591 -0.92 -34.76 20.56
C LEU A 591 -1.03 -34.36 19.10
N ARG A 592 -1.82 -33.32 18.81
CA ARG A 592 -2.12 -32.90 17.44
C ARG A 592 -2.19 -31.38 17.31
N GLY A 593 -1.34 -30.84 16.44
CA GLY A 593 -1.21 -29.44 16.09
C GLY A 593 -2.37 -28.91 15.25
N GLY A 594 -2.26 -27.66 14.81
CA GLY A 594 -3.27 -26.94 14.04
C GLY A 594 -2.89 -26.75 12.57
N GLU A 595 -3.56 -25.82 11.90
CA GLU A 595 -3.17 -25.32 10.55
C GLU A 595 -2.15 -24.17 10.63
N GLY A 596 -1.80 -23.73 11.84
CA GLY A 596 -0.76 -22.74 12.12
C GLY A 596 0.34 -23.34 12.99
N ILE A 597 1.37 -22.53 13.28
CA ILE A 597 2.56 -22.97 14.03
C ILE A 597 2.14 -23.60 15.37
N SER A 598 2.53 -24.85 15.55
CA SER A 598 2.32 -25.64 16.76
C SER A 598 3.65 -25.93 17.44
N ILE A 599 3.65 -25.88 18.77
CA ILE A 599 4.81 -26.22 19.59
C ILE A 599 4.37 -27.34 20.52
N ILE A 600 4.79 -28.57 20.24
CA ILE A 600 4.25 -29.74 20.90
C ILE A 600 5.39 -30.52 21.57
N SER A 601 5.28 -30.74 22.87
CA SER A 601 6.18 -31.58 23.66
C SER A 601 5.43 -32.81 24.15
N GLY A 602 5.91 -34.02 23.85
CA GLY A 602 5.32 -35.31 24.25
C GLY A 602 5.42 -35.57 25.75
N GLY A 603 6.48 -35.09 26.40
CA GLY A 603 6.67 -35.28 27.84
C GLY A 603 7.40 -36.58 28.16
N GLN A 604 6.82 -37.47 28.96
CA GLN A 604 7.34 -38.84 29.12
C GLN A 604 6.30 -39.83 28.64
N GLY A 605 6.73 -40.96 28.09
CA GLY A 605 5.83 -41.96 27.54
C GLY A 605 6.33 -42.41 26.17
N ASN A 606 5.54 -43.21 25.48
CA ASN A 606 5.73 -43.44 24.05
C ASN A 606 4.62 -42.66 23.33
N ASP A 607 4.96 -41.47 22.85
CA ASP A 607 3.99 -40.47 22.41
C ASP A 607 3.77 -40.50 20.89
N TYR A 608 2.60 -40.05 20.45
CA TYR A 608 2.31 -39.77 19.05
C TYR A 608 2.02 -38.29 18.88
N VAL A 609 2.89 -37.59 18.17
CA VAL A 609 2.83 -36.13 18.01
C VAL A 609 2.70 -35.77 16.53
N TYR A 610 1.63 -35.07 16.17
CA TYR A 610 1.35 -34.64 14.80
C TYR A 610 1.30 -33.11 14.73
N GLY A 611 2.03 -32.46 13.83
CA GLY A 611 1.99 -31.00 13.62
C GLY A 611 0.81 -30.53 12.77
N ASN A 612 0.48 -31.30 11.72
CA ASN A 612 -0.47 -30.99 10.65
C ASN A 612 0.01 -29.91 9.68
N GLY A 613 -0.32 -28.64 9.89
CA GLY A 613 -0.08 -27.57 8.93
C GLY A 613 0.56 -26.37 9.59
N GLY A 614 1.51 -25.74 8.90
CA GLY A 614 2.33 -24.69 9.48
C GLY A 614 3.76 -25.19 9.72
N ASN A 615 4.58 -24.35 10.33
CA ASN A 615 5.97 -24.71 10.61
C ASN A 615 6.08 -25.09 12.08
N ASP A 616 6.00 -26.38 12.36
CA ASP A 616 5.80 -26.87 13.71
C ASP A 616 7.12 -27.17 14.43
N ILE A 617 7.07 -27.17 15.75
CA ILE A 617 8.16 -27.54 16.64
C ILE A 617 7.67 -28.71 17.47
N LEU A 618 8.14 -29.90 17.15
CA LEU A 618 7.72 -31.14 17.78
C LEU A 618 8.88 -31.69 18.62
N ASP A 619 8.61 -32.08 19.85
CA ASP A 619 9.57 -32.70 20.76
C ASP A 619 8.93 -33.95 21.33
N GLY A 620 9.49 -35.12 21.07
CA GLY A 620 8.97 -36.37 21.63
C GLY A 620 9.14 -36.46 23.14
N GLY A 621 10.12 -35.77 23.71
CA GLY A 621 10.46 -35.93 25.11
C GLY A 621 11.15 -37.26 25.40
N PHE A 622 10.73 -37.96 26.46
CA PHE A 622 11.34 -39.20 26.92
C PHE A 622 10.51 -40.42 26.55
N GLY A 623 11.08 -41.29 25.71
CA GLY A 623 10.62 -42.64 25.46
C GLY A 623 10.76 -43.00 23.99
N ASN A 624 9.88 -43.85 23.46
CA ASN A 624 9.86 -44.21 22.05
C ASN A 624 8.69 -43.51 21.36
N ASP A 625 8.97 -42.34 20.81
CA ASP A 625 7.95 -41.44 20.28
C ASP A 625 7.85 -41.51 18.75
N TYR A 626 6.66 -41.20 18.23
CA TYR A 626 6.36 -41.01 16.82
C TYR A 626 6.03 -39.54 16.58
N LEU A 627 6.82 -38.88 15.71
CA LEU A 627 6.62 -37.47 15.37
C LEU A 627 6.34 -37.31 13.87
N GLU A 628 5.31 -36.53 13.51
CA GLU A 628 4.92 -36.22 12.13
C GLU A 628 4.52 -34.74 12.00
N GLY A 629 5.37 -33.90 11.41
CA GLY A 629 5.16 -32.46 11.27
C GLY A 629 4.06 -32.10 10.29
N GLY A 630 4.01 -32.76 9.13
CA GLY A 630 3.00 -32.49 8.11
C GLY A 630 3.45 -31.44 7.08
N ALA A 631 2.64 -30.42 6.82
CA ALA A 631 2.84 -29.43 5.78
C ALA A 631 3.52 -28.17 6.31
N GLY A 632 4.81 -28.00 6.00
CA GLY A 632 5.57 -26.80 6.32
C GLY A 632 7.04 -27.11 6.51
N SER A 633 7.75 -26.24 7.21
CA SER A 633 9.15 -26.45 7.61
C SER A 633 9.21 -26.74 9.11
N ASP A 634 9.19 -28.03 9.45
CA ASP A 634 9.07 -28.51 10.83
C ASP A 634 10.41 -28.82 11.48
N THR A 635 10.47 -28.67 12.80
CA THR A 635 11.62 -29.01 13.65
C THR A 635 11.23 -30.14 14.61
N TYR A 636 12.11 -31.14 14.77
CA TYR A 636 11.93 -32.33 15.62
C TYR A 636 13.05 -32.47 16.65
#